data_AF-A0A227J1D8-F1
#
_entry.id   AF-A0A227J1D8-F1
#
_cell.length_a   1.000
_cell.length_b   1.000
_cell.length_c   1.000
_cell.angle_alpha   90.00
_cell.angle_beta   90.00
_cell.angle_gamma   90.00
#
_symmetry.space_group_name_H-M   'P 1'
#
loop_
_entity.id
_entity.type
_entity.pdbx_description
1 polymer ?
#
loop_
_entity_poly.entity_id
_entity_poly.type
_entity_poly.pdbx_seq_one_letter_code
_entity_poly.pdbx_strand_id
1 'polypeptide(L)'
;ATLLAMPESVKLEKTVDDEFYRPGESVTYHVVLTNESGSFTEEMVLKDLISELKVNTINDTQAEAFTSWRMTSSYNDERTIVLPQIQGDNLDVNSRVI
;
A
#
# COMPACT_ATOMS: atom_id res chain seq x y z
N ALA A 1 -16.67 -35.88 8.56
CA ALA A 1 -16.54 -34.46 8.95
C ALA A 1 -16.56 -33.64 7.68
N THR A 2 -17.44 -32.64 7.58
CA THR A 2 -17.44 -31.72 6.43
C THR A 2 -16.53 -30.56 6.79
N LEU A 3 -15.45 -30.38 6.05
CA LEU A 3 -14.58 -29.20 6.19
C LEU A 3 -15.33 -28.02 5.54
N LEU A 4 -15.90 -27.15 6.36
CA LEU A 4 -16.38 -25.86 5.85
C LEU A 4 -15.14 -24.99 5.66
N ALA A 5 -14.78 -24.70 4.41
CA ALA A 5 -13.79 -23.67 4.14
C ALA A 5 -14.31 -22.36 4.76
N MET A 6 -13.54 -21.77 5.67
CA MET A 6 -13.83 -20.42 6.14
C MET A 6 -13.62 -19.47 4.96
N PRO A 7 -14.53 -18.51 4.69
CA PRO A 7 -14.34 -17.56 3.62
C PRO A 7 -13.03 -16.81 3.82
N GLU A 8 -12.30 -16.58 2.73
CA GLU A 8 -11.15 -15.67 2.77
C GLU A 8 -11.64 -14.29 3.22
N SER A 9 -10.95 -13.73 4.21
CA SER A 9 -11.31 -12.46 4.82
C SER A 9 -10.03 -11.66 5.01
N VAL A 10 -10.06 -10.41 4.59
CA VAL A 10 -8.91 -9.52 4.55
C VAL A 10 -9.36 -8.14 4.99
N LYS A 11 -8.55 -7.51 5.83
CA LYS A 11 -8.72 -6.11 6.21
C LYS A 11 -7.53 -5.28 5.72
N LEU A 12 -7.82 -4.13 5.10
CA LEU A 12 -6.82 -3.16 4.65
C LEU A 12 -7.10 -1.80 5.31
N GLU A 13 -6.08 -1.24 5.95
CA GLU A 13 -6.13 0.09 6.58
C GLU A 13 -4.96 0.93 6.06
N LYS A 14 -5.25 2.20 5.71
CA LYS A 14 -4.24 3.19 5.32
C LYS A 14 -4.41 4.43 6.19
N THR A 15 -3.37 4.83 6.90
CA THR A 15 -3.32 6.05 7.70
C THR A 15 -2.14 6.92 7.28
N VAL A 16 -2.10 8.17 7.75
CA VAL A 16 -1.08 9.15 7.41
C VAL A 16 -0.67 9.93 8.65
N ASP A 17 0.62 10.30 8.75
CA ASP A 17 1.12 11.09 9.89
C ASP A 17 0.64 12.55 9.88
N ASP A 18 0.54 13.16 8.70
CA ASP A 18 -0.02 14.50 8.49
C ASP A 18 -1.06 14.45 7.37
N GLU A 19 -2.29 14.85 7.69
CA GLU A 19 -3.41 14.86 6.75
C GLU A 19 -3.31 16.01 5.73
N PHE A 20 -2.49 17.02 6.01
CA PHE A 20 -2.38 18.22 5.18
C PHE A 20 -1.14 18.19 4.29
N TYR A 21 -1.36 18.18 2.98
CA TYR A 21 -0.29 18.31 2.00
C TYR A 21 0.43 19.66 2.10
N ARG A 22 1.77 19.61 2.07
CA ARG A 22 2.65 20.78 1.99
C ARG A 22 3.66 20.59 0.86
N PRO A 23 3.69 21.50 -0.14
CA PRO A 23 4.63 21.37 -1.25
C PRO A 23 6.09 21.25 -0.79
N GLY A 24 6.79 20.24 -1.29
CA GLY A 24 8.22 20.01 -0.99
C GLY A 24 8.50 19.27 0.31
N GLU A 25 7.49 19.02 1.14
CA GLU A 25 7.64 18.18 2.34
C GLU A 25 7.39 16.70 2.01
N SER A 26 7.94 15.82 2.84
CA SER A 26 7.68 14.37 2.78
C SER A 26 6.47 14.01 3.65
N VAL A 27 5.69 13.03 3.22
CA VAL A 27 4.58 12.45 3.98
C VAL A 27 4.82 10.97 4.18
N THR A 28 4.40 10.43 5.33
CA THR A 28 4.48 9.00 5.63
C THR A 28 3.08 8.43 5.72
N TYR A 29 2.83 7.40 4.92
CA TYR A 29 1.62 6.59 5.00
C TYR A 29 1.93 5.25 5.67
N HIS A 30 1.01 4.79 6.51
CA HIS A 30 1.07 3.46 7.11
C HIS A 30 -0.02 2.60 6.49
N VAL A 31 0.38 1.48 5.88
CA VAL A 31 -0.54 0.52 5.27
C VAL A 31 -0.48 -0.78 6.06
N VAL A 32 -1.63 -1.19 6.60
CA VAL A 32 -1.77 -2.42 7.37
C VAL A 32 -2.70 -3.36 6.63
N LEU A 33 -2.18 -4.53 6.27
CA LEU A 33 -2.92 -5.62 5.64
C LEU A 33 -3.03 -6.78 6.63
N THR A 34 -4.25 -7.19 6.95
CA THR A 34 -4.51 -8.29 7.89
C THR A 34 -5.23 -9.41 7.16
N ASN A 35 -4.67 -10.62 7.20
CA ASN A 35 -5.40 -11.83 6.83
C ASN A 35 -6.27 -12.26 8.02
N GLU A 36 -7.58 -12.12 7.89
CA GLU A 36 -8.58 -12.51 8.89
C GLU A 36 -9.15 -13.91 8.63
N SER A 37 -8.65 -14.59 7.58
CA SER A 37 -9.02 -15.98 7.31
C SER A 37 -8.30 -16.94 8.27
N GLY A 38 -8.94 -18.07 8.56
CA GLY A 38 -8.35 -19.15 9.36
C GLY A 38 -7.32 -20.00 8.61
N SER A 39 -6.89 -19.58 7.42
CA SER A 39 -5.99 -20.29 6.51
C SER A 39 -4.93 -19.32 5.96
N PHE A 40 -3.86 -19.84 5.38
CA PHE A 40 -3.07 -19.03 4.46
C PHE A 40 -3.94 -18.71 3.24
N THR A 41 -4.12 -17.42 2.94
CA THR A 41 -4.78 -16.94 1.73
C THR A 41 -3.88 -17.22 0.54
N GLU A 42 -4.44 -17.69 -0.57
CA GLU A 42 -3.67 -17.86 -1.81
C GLU A 42 -3.52 -16.48 -2.49
N GLU A 43 -2.32 -15.90 -2.37
CA GLU A 43 -1.77 -14.86 -3.24
C GLU A 43 -2.57 -13.54 -3.34
N MET A 44 -2.39 -12.66 -2.35
CA MET A 44 -3.03 -11.34 -2.33
C MET A 44 -2.24 -10.30 -3.12
N VAL A 45 -2.90 -9.31 -3.71
CA VAL A 45 -2.23 -8.21 -4.45
C VAL A 45 -2.52 -6.87 -3.79
N LEU A 46 -1.47 -6.18 -3.33
CA LEU A 46 -1.51 -4.82 -2.80
C LEU A 46 -1.17 -3.82 -3.89
N LYS A 47 -2.09 -2.88 -4.15
CA LYS A 47 -1.91 -1.78 -5.11
C LYS A 47 -2.12 -0.42 -4.47
N ASP A 48 -1.26 0.52 -4.82
CA ASP A 48 -1.38 1.94 -4.45
C ASP A 48 -1.02 2.80 -5.67
N LEU A 49 -1.99 3.56 -6.17
CA LEU A 49 -1.90 4.35 -7.41
C LEU A 49 -1.31 5.74 -7.10
N ILE A 50 -0.05 5.75 -6.65
CA ILE A 50 0.65 6.96 -6.23
C ILE A 50 0.82 7.92 -7.42
N SER A 51 1.04 7.38 -8.62
CA SER A 51 1.19 8.17 -9.86
C SER A 51 -0.09 8.88 -10.33
N GLU A 52 -1.23 8.54 -9.74
CA GLU A 52 -2.51 9.23 -10.02
C GLU A 52 -2.75 10.41 -9.07
N LEU A 53 -1.96 10.54 -8.01
CA LEU A 53 -2.09 11.63 -7.05
C LEU A 53 -1.52 12.92 -7.65
N LYS A 54 -2.40 13.86 -7.96
CA LYS A 54 -2.07 15.14 -8.59
C LYS A 54 -2.53 16.31 -7.75
N VAL A 55 -1.80 17.42 -7.87
CA VAL A 55 -2.11 18.70 -7.21
C VAL A 55 -2.28 19.79 -8.26
N ASN A 56 -3.17 20.74 -7.98
CA ASN A 56 -3.31 21.94 -8.80
C ASN A 56 -2.17 22.91 -8.46
N THR A 57 -1.57 23.49 -9.50
CA THR A 57 -0.53 24.51 -9.36
C THR A 57 -1.14 25.90 -9.40
N ILE A 58 -0.33 26.91 -9.05
CA ILE A 58 -0.70 28.33 -9.16
C ILE A 58 -0.94 28.79 -10.61
N ASN A 59 -0.57 27.97 -11.61
CA ASN A 59 -0.73 28.27 -13.03
C ASN A 59 -1.95 27.57 -13.64
N ASP A 60 -2.89 27.11 -12.82
CA ASP A 60 -4.09 26.34 -13.23
C ASP A 60 -3.77 25.05 -14.02
N THR A 61 -2.59 24.47 -13.79
CA THR A 61 -2.19 23.16 -14.33
C THR A 61 -2.17 22.11 -13.23
N GLN A 62 -2.12 20.83 -13.61
CA GLN A 62 -1.88 19.72 -12.68
C GLN A 62 -0.42 19.26 -12.72
N ALA A 63 0.12 18.91 -11.56
CA ALA A 63 1.42 18.27 -11.41
C ALA A 63 1.29 17.05 -10.49
N GLU A 64 2.25 16.12 -10.60
CA GLU A 64 2.36 14.98 -9.70
C GLU A 64 2.53 15.46 -8.25
N ALA A 65 1.80 14.85 -7.32
CA ALA A 65 1.87 15.18 -5.90
C ALA A 65 3.19 14.70 -5.27
N PHE A 66 3.75 13.59 -5.78
CA PHE A 66 4.97 12.98 -5.29
C PHE A 66 5.98 12.78 -6.43
N THR A 67 7.26 12.97 -6.11
CA THR A 67 8.36 12.76 -7.07
C THR A 67 9.00 11.40 -6.91
N SER A 68 9.16 10.92 -5.67
CA SER A 68 9.75 9.63 -5.33
C SER A 68 9.29 9.18 -3.96
N TRP A 69 9.39 7.87 -3.70
CA TRP A 69 9.08 7.31 -2.38
C TRP A 69 9.92 6.04 -2.10
N ARG A 70 9.91 5.63 -0.83
CA ARG A 70 10.51 4.38 -0.35
C ARG A 70 9.51 3.66 0.54
N MET A 71 9.55 2.33 0.53
CA MET A 71 8.71 1.49 1.38
C MET A 71 9.58 0.64 2.28
N THR A 72 9.20 0.58 3.55
CA THR A 72 9.69 -0.40 4.52
C THR A 72 8.53 -1.29 4.92
N SER A 73 8.79 -2.56 5.20
CA SER A 73 7.76 -3.51 5.56
C SER A 73 8.19 -4.34 6.76
N SER A 74 7.23 -4.71 7.60
CA SER A 74 7.39 -5.62 8.73
C SER A 74 6.19 -6.55 8.78
N TYR A 75 6.40 -7.79 9.20
CA TYR A 75 5.38 -8.83 9.22
C TYR A 75 5.34 -9.51 10.58
N ASN A 76 4.16 -9.94 11.00
CA ASN A 76 3.98 -10.70 12.24
C ASN A 76 4.22 -12.21 12.07
N ASP A 77 4.23 -12.71 10.83
CA ASP A 77 4.62 -14.07 10.47
C ASP A 77 5.87 -14.01 9.57
N GLU A 78 6.93 -14.73 9.93
CA GLU A 78 8.19 -14.76 9.18
C GLU A 78 8.05 -15.41 7.79
N ARG A 79 6.96 -16.16 7.56
CA ARG A 79 6.64 -16.77 6.25
C ARG A 79 5.98 -15.79 5.29
N THR A 80 5.57 -14.61 5.77
CA THR A 80 4.99 -13.58 4.92
C THR A 80 6.06 -12.97 4.02
N ILE A 81 5.78 -12.94 2.72
CA ILE A 81 6.66 -12.43 1.68
C ILE A 81 5.89 -11.37 0.89
N VAL A 82 6.47 -10.17 0.74
CA VAL A 82 5.95 -9.11 -0.14
C VAL A 82 6.90 -8.88 -1.29
N LEU A 83 6.46 -9.14 -2.51
CA LEU A 83 7.29 -9.06 -3.71
C LEU A 83 6.52 -8.49 -4.92
N PRO A 84 7.18 -7.68 -5.77
CA PRO A 84 8.48 -7.05 -5.52
C PRO A 84 8.34 -5.94 -4.47
N GLN A 85 9.42 -5.65 -3.75
CA GLN A 85 9.53 -4.38 -3.02
C GLN A 85 9.83 -3.28 -4.03
N ILE A 86 8.77 -2.64 -4.52
CA ILE A 86 8.87 -1.51 -5.44
C ILE A 86 9.34 -0.31 -4.65
N GLN A 87 10.25 0.46 -5.24
CA GLN A 87 10.70 1.76 -4.76
C GLN A 87 11.20 2.56 -5.97
N GLY A 88 11.04 3.89 -5.96
CA GLY A 88 11.53 4.72 -7.06
C GLY A 88 10.68 5.96 -7.33
N ASP A 89 10.88 6.50 -8.53
CA ASP A 89 10.32 7.79 -8.95
C ASP A 89 8.84 7.64 -9.35
N ASN A 90 7.95 8.19 -8.52
CA ASN A 90 6.50 8.24 -8.70
C ASN A 90 5.88 6.94 -9.27
N LEU A 91 6.35 5.77 -8.82
CA LEU A 91 5.84 4.47 -9.25
C LEU A 91 4.63 4.07 -8.42
N ASP A 92 3.71 3.31 -9.03
CA ASP A 92 2.63 2.68 -8.29
C ASP A 92 3.14 1.45 -7.52
N VAL A 93 2.57 1.21 -6.34
CA VAL A 93 2.76 -0.06 -5.64
C VAL A 93 1.94 -1.11 -6.36
N ASN A 94 2.55 -2.26 -6.64
CA ASN A 94 1.90 -3.44 -7.21
C ASN A 94 2.67 -4.68 -6.75
N SER A 95 2.42 -5.08 -5.50
CA SER A 95 3.14 -6.16 -4.83
C SER A 95 2.19 -7.31 -4.51
N ARG A 96 2.69 -8.53 -4.63
CA ARG A 96 2.04 -9.75 -4.14
C ARG A 96 2.42 -9.96 -2.68
N VAL A 97 1.45 -10.36 -1.87
CA VAL A 97 1.61 -10.77 -0.47
C VAL A 97 1.27 -12.25 -0.39
N ILE A 98 2.27 -13.04 0.02
CA ILE A 98 2.25 -14.51 0.05
C ILE A 98 2.60 -14.96 1.47
#